data_AF-F3BA63-F1
#
_entry.id   AF-F3BA63-F1
#
_cell.length_a   1.000
_cell.length_b   1.000
_cell.length_c   1.000
_cell.angle_alpha   90.00
_cell.angle_beta   90.00
_cell.angle_gamma   90.00
#
_symmetry.space_group_name_H-M   'P 1'
#
loop_
_entity.id
_entity.type
_entity.pdbx_description
1 polymer ?
#
loop_
_entity_poly.entity_id
_entity_poly.type
_entity_poly.pdbx_seq_one_letter_code
_entity_poly.pdbx_strand_id
1 'polypeptide(L)'
;MEFEELRKEHKIFAYHISPSYGVEGDEGGFSIEIYGNGNLRYCIYKLFEEINTLEMFKLTKEQVYQLFRIIQENEKKLESIPTYLEDGKEHKNCNEFEFLGRGKIYTGDVSKTFLPLERLKNKEYYKAYKETMKWNNLLYDIFEKVSACLKKSGILLSPESCELSEDCKIRVTWK
;
A
#
# COMPACT_ATOMS: atom_id res chain seq x y z
N MET A 1 -4.81 -18.87 8.10
CA MET A 1 -6.23 -18.51 7.92
C MET A 1 -6.59 -18.90 6.52
N GLU A 2 -7.69 -19.62 6.32
CA GLU A 2 -8.16 -20.04 5.00
C GLU A 2 -9.03 -18.96 4.35
N PHE A 3 -9.16 -19.00 3.02
CA PHE A 3 -9.90 -18.00 2.27
C PHE A 3 -11.39 -17.94 2.67
N GLU A 4 -11.99 -19.09 2.95
CA GLU A 4 -13.38 -19.25 3.36
C GLU A 4 -13.67 -18.65 4.73
N GLU A 5 -12.64 -18.38 5.52
CA GLU A 5 -12.72 -17.74 6.84
C GLU A 5 -12.75 -16.21 6.73
N LEU A 6 -12.46 -15.63 5.57
CA LEU A 6 -12.46 -14.19 5.37
C LEU A 6 -13.85 -13.59 5.60
N ARG A 7 -13.86 -12.44 6.25
CA ARG A 7 -15.07 -11.70 6.68
C ARG A 7 -14.86 -10.21 6.42
N LYS A 8 -15.86 -9.40 6.73
CA LYS A 8 -15.84 -7.94 6.49
C LYS A 8 -14.83 -7.20 7.36
N GLU A 9 -14.50 -7.75 8.53
CA GLU A 9 -13.55 -7.22 9.50
C GLU A 9 -12.10 -7.53 9.14
N HIS A 10 -11.88 -8.57 8.32
CA HIS A 10 -10.54 -8.95 7.88
C HIS A 10 -10.08 -7.99 6.78
N LYS A 11 -9.05 -7.21 7.05
CA LYS A 11 -8.37 -6.39 6.05
C LYS A 11 -7.31 -7.24 5.36
N ILE A 12 -7.49 -7.47 4.05
CA ILE A 12 -6.54 -8.24 3.24
C ILE A 12 -5.28 -7.40 2.97
N PHE A 13 -5.52 -6.16 2.57
CA PHE A 13 -4.49 -5.20 2.20
C PHE A 13 -5.01 -3.80 2.46
N ALA A 14 -4.17 -2.95 3.04
CA ALA A 14 -4.34 -1.51 2.94
C ALA A 14 -3.03 -0.82 2.61
N TYR A 15 -3.18 0.30 1.93
CA TYR A 15 -2.11 1.21 1.63
C TYR A 15 -2.57 2.64 1.88
N HIS A 16 -1.74 3.44 2.51
CA HIS A 16 -1.95 4.86 2.73
C HIS A 16 -0.66 5.60 2.42
N ILE A 17 -0.78 6.68 1.67
CA ILE A 17 0.30 7.61 1.38
C ILE A 17 -0.13 9.00 1.80
N SER A 18 0.77 9.71 2.47
CA SER A 18 0.60 11.11 2.83
C SER A 18 1.91 11.89 2.63
N PRO A 19 1.86 13.18 2.31
CA PRO A 19 3.05 14.02 2.27
C PRO A 19 3.74 14.08 3.65
N SER A 20 5.07 14.08 3.67
CA SER A 20 5.86 14.26 4.89
C SER A 20 5.84 15.70 5.42
N TYR A 21 5.48 16.67 4.57
CA TYR A 21 5.36 18.09 4.89
C TYR A 21 4.28 18.77 4.03
N GLY A 22 3.74 19.89 4.51
CA GLY A 22 2.81 20.74 3.77
C GLY A 22 2.02 21.68 4.70
N VAL A 23 1.00 22.32 4.16
CA VAL A 23 0.16 23.31 4.87
C VAL A 23 -1.29 22.85 4.91
N GLU A 24 -2.04 23.34 5.89
CA GLU A 24 -3.47 23.04 6.06
C GLU A 24 -4.25 23.37 4.77
N GLY A 25 -5.07 22.43 4.32
CA GLY A 25 -5.85 22.54 3.08
C GLY A 25 -5.16 22.00 1.80
N ASP A 26 -3.86 21.69 1.85
CA ASP A 26 -3.16 20.99 0.77
C ASP A 26 -3.66 19.54 0.61
N GLU A 27 -3.28 18.89 -0.50
CA GLU A 27 -3.57 17.47 -0.71
C GLU A 27 -2.86 16.60 0.33
N GLY A 28 -3.62 15.79 1.06
CA GLY A 28 -3.12 14.92 2.13
C GLY A 28 -2.82 13.50 1.70
N GLY A 29 -2.82 13.24 0.38
CA GLY A 29 -2.65 11.90 -0.18
C GLY A 29 -3.92 11.07 -0.16
N PHE A 30 -3.78 9.74 -0.14
CA PHE A 30 -4.92 8.82 -0.28
C PHE A 30 -4.68 7.50 0.44
N SER A 31 -5.77 6.78 0.71
CA SER A 31 -5.73 5.40 1.20
C SER A 31 -6.64 4.48 0.41
N ILE A 32 -6.25 3.22 0.34
CA ILE A 32 -7.06 2.12 -0.19
C ILE A 32 -7.07 0.99 0.83
N GLU A 33 -8.26 0.48 1.15
CA GLU A 33 -8.46 -0.62 2.09
C GLU A 33 -9.31 -1.70 1.43
N ILE A 34 -8.82 -2.94 1.41
CA ILE A 34 -9.49 -4.09 0.81
C ILE A 34 -9.81 -5.11 1.88
N TYR A 35 -11.09 -5.46 2.00
CA TYR A 35 -11.61 -6.36 3.02
C TYR A 35 -11.92 -7.76 2.48
N GLY A 36 -11.97 -8.72 3.39
CA GLY A 36 -12.19 -10.15 3.12
C GLY A 36 -13.50 -10.47 2.41
N ASN A 37 -14.52 -9.61 2.57
CA ASN A 37 -15.77 -9.75 1.86
C ASN A 37 -15.75 -9.10 0.45
N GLY A 38 -14.63 -8.53 0.02
CA GLY A 38 -14.47 -7.81 -1.25
C GLY A 38 -14.91 -6.35 -1.25
N ASN A 39 -15.28 -5.77 -0.10
CA ASN A 39 -15.41 -4.33 -0.03
C ASN A 39 -14.03 -3.69 -0.23
N LEU A 40 -13.98 -2.67 -1.07
CA LEU A 40 -12.82 -1.82 -1.25
C LEU A 40 -13.26 -0.40 -0.90
N ARG A 41 -12.50 0.24 -0.02
CA ARG A 41 -12.68 1.62 0.40
C ARG A 41 -11.50 2.43 -0.12
N TYR A 42 -11.78 3.53 -0.78
CA TYR A 42 -10.80 4.49 -1.24
C TYR A 42 -11.10 5.84 -0.61
N CYS A 43 -10.09 6.49 -0.03
CA CYS A 43 -10.22 7.80 0.57
C CYS A 43 -9.16 8.74 -0.01
N ILE A 44 -9.55 9.98 -0.29
CA ILE A 44 -8.62 11.09 -0.55
C ILE A 44 -8.70 12.03 0.64
N TYR A 45 -7.54 12.51 1.09
CA TYR A 45 -7.43 13.37 2.26
C TYR A 45 -6.99 14.78 1.88
N LYS A 46 -7.35 15.75 2.71
CA LYS A 46 -6.60 16.98 2.89
C LYS A 46 -5.55 16.79 3.99
N LEU A 47 -4.47 17.57 3.96
CA LEU A 47 -3.50 17.56 5.06
C LEU A 47 -4.21 17.91 6.38
N PHE A 48 -3.79 17.24 7.47
CA PHE A 48 -4.48 17.15 8.77
C PHE A 48 -5.71 16.23 8.81
N GLU A 49 -5.72 15.20 7.94
CA GLU A 49 -6.60 14.02 7.97
C GLU A 49 -8.10 14.26 7.78
N GLU A 50 -8.47 15.43 7.24
CA GLU A 50 -9.85 15.63 6.79
C GLU A 50 -10.11 14.82 5.51
N ILE A 51 -11.08 13.90 5.58
CA ILE A 51 -11.50 13.12 4.42
C ILE A 51 -12.18 14.06 3.44
N ASN A 52 -11.58 14.21 2.26
CA ASN A 52 -12.11 15.01 1.15
C ASN A 52 -13.07 14.18 0.28
N THR A 53 -12.68 12.95 -0.03
CA THR A 53 -13.46 12.04 -0.87
C THR A 53 -13.42 10.64 -0.29
N LEU A 54 -14.56 9.94 -0.34
CA LEU A 54 -14.71 8.54 0.00
C LEU A 54 -15.43 7.84 -1.16
N GLU A 55 -14.82 6.78 -1.67
CA GLU A 55 -15.42 5.92 -2.68
C GLU A 55 -15.42 4.46 -2.22
N MET A 56 -16.51 3.76 -2.51
CA MET A 56 -16.66 2.34 -2.17
C MET A 56 -16.91 1.49 -3.41
N PHE A 57 -16.17 0.40 -3.51
CA PHE A 57 -16.25 -0.58 -4.59
C PHE A 57 -16.47 -1.98 -4.03
N LYS A 58 -16.93 -2.86 -4.90
CA LYS A 58 -17.09 -4.27 -4.57
C LYS A 58 -16.31 -5.11 -5.56
N LEU A 59 -15.24 -5.72 -5.07
CA LEU A 59 -14.50 -6.75 -5.77
C LEU A 59 -15.31 -8.06 -5.82
N THR A 60 -15.11 -8.82 -6.88
CA THR A 60 -15.66 -10.17 -7.03
C THR A 60 -14.92 -11.14 -6.11
N LYS A 61 -15.55 -12.28 -5.77
CA LYS A 61 -14.92 -13.32 -4.95
C LYS A 61 -13.57 -13.78 -5.54
N GLU A 62 -13.48 -13.89 -6.86
CA GLU A 62 -12.25 -14.28 -7.56
C GLU A 62 -11.14 -13.25 -7.37
N GLN A 63 -11.44 -11.95 -7.50
CA GLN A 63 -10.45 -10.88 -7.28
C GLN A 63 -9.94 -10.88 -5.84
N VAL A 64 -10.83 -11.06 -4.86
CA VAL A 64 -10.46 -11.17 -3.44
C VAL A 64 -9.57 -12.39 -3.21
N TYR A 65 -9.88 -13.53 -3.85
CA TYR A 65 -9.07 -14.74 -3.76
C TYR A 65 -7.65 -14.54 -4.29
N GLN A 66 -7.51 -13.89 -5.45
CA GLN A 66 -6.19 -13.58 -6.02
C GLN A 66 -5.37 -12.67 -5.11
N LEU A 67 -5.99 -11.64 -4.52
CA LEU A 67 -5.33 -10.77 -3.54
C LEU A 67 -4.90 -11.52 -2.29
N PHE A 68 -5.80 -12.32 -1.71
CA PHE A 68 -5.51 -13.17 -0.56
C PHE A 68 -4.32 -14.09 -0.82
N ARG A 69 -4.26 -14.73 -2.00
CA ARG A 69 -3.13 -15.58 -2.39
C ARG A 69 -1.81 -14.82 -2.45
N ILE A 70 -1.78 -13.61 -3.02
CA ILE A 70 -0.56 -12.79 -3.06
C ILE A 70 -0.03 -12.56 -1.63
N ILE A 71 -0.90 -12.26 -0.68
CA ILE A 71 -0.51 -12.00 0.71
C ILE A 71 -0.03 -13.30 1.39
N GLN A 72 -0.81 -14.39 1.28
CA GLN A 72 -0.47 -15.70 1.85
C GLN A 72 0.86 -16.24 1.33
N GLU A 73 1.15 -16.12 0.04
CA GLU A 73 2.42 -16.56 -0.56
C GLU A 73 3.64 -15.80 0.01
N ASN A 74 3.43 -14.64 0.64
CA ASN A 74 4.48 -13.82 1.24
C ASN A 74 4.40 -13.71 2.77
N GLU A 75 3.47 -14.39 3.43
CA GLU A 75 3.18 -14.27 4.87
C GLU A 75 4.43 -14.36 5.74
N LYS A 76 5.20 -15.45 5.61
CA LYS A 76 6.46 -15.65 6.37
C LYS A 76 7.50 -14.55 6.15
N LYS A 77 7.55 -13.97 4.94
CA LYS A 77 8.48 -12.87 4.66
C LYS A 77 7.99 -11.57 5.27
N LEU A 78 6.68 -11.31 5.20
CA LEU A 78 6.02 -10.14 5.80
C LEU A 78 6.18 -10.11 7.34
N GLU A 79 6.14 -11.26 8.00
CA GLU A 79 6.42 -11.40 9.44
C GLU A 79 7.82 -10.92 9.82
N SER A 80 8.78 -11.03 8.90
CA SER A 80 10.18 -10.65 9.14
C SER A 80 10.44 -9.16 8.93
N ILE A 81 9.51 -8.41 8.32
CA ILE A 81 9.71 -6.99 8.02
C ILE A 81 9.53 -6.18 9.32
N PRO A 82 10.49 -5.32 9.68
CA PRO A 82 10.32 -4.36 10.78
C PRO A 82 9.12 -3.43 10.57
N THR A 83 8.53 -2.94 11.67
CA THR A 83 7.41 -1.99 11.60
C THR A 83 7.80 -0.65 10.98
N TYR A 84 9.05 -0.21 11.12
CA TYR A 84 9.56 1.03 10.54
C TYR A 84 10.78 0.73 9.67
N LEU A 85 10.74 1.15 8.41
CA LEU A 85 11.82 0.98 7.45
C LEU A 85 12.54 2.31 7.23
N GLU A 86 13.58 2.54 8.02
CA GLU A 86 14.49 3.67 7.89
C GLU A 86 15.56 3.36 6.83
N ASP A 87 15.71 4.26 5.85
CA ASP A 87 16.68 4.14 4.77
C ASP A 87 17.67 5.31 4.72
N GLY A 88 17.65 6.24 5.68
CA GLY A 88 18.58 7.35 5.78
C GLY A 88 18.44 8.41 4.68
N LYS A 89 17.33 8.39 3.92
CA LYS A 89 17.02 9.41 2.91
C LYS A 89 15.97 10.38 3.42
N GLU A 90 15.99 11.58 2.84
CA GLU A 90 14.87 12.49 2.93
C GLU A 90 13.76 12.00 1.99
N HIS A 91 12.53 11.96 2.50
CA HIS A 91 11.36 11.48 1.79
C HIS A 91 10.36 12.60 1.57
N LYS A 92 9.67 12.53 0.44
CA LYS A 92 8.54 13.42 0.16
C LYS A 92 7.27 12.91 0.81
N ASN A 93 7.11 11.59 0.87
CA ASN A 93 5.93 10.95 1.40
C ASN A 93 6.23 9.95 2.51
N CYS A 94 5.26 9.81 3.39
CA CYS A 94 5.14 8.72 4.33
C CYS A 94 4.18 7.69 3.76
N ASN A 95 4.61 6.44 3.76
CA ASN A 95 3.85 5.30 3.25
C ASN A 95 3.55 4.33 4.39
N GLU A 96 2.31 3.88 4.45
CA GLU A 96 1.83 2.88 5.40
C GLU A 96 1.23 1.69 4.62
N PHE A 97 1.73 0.50 4.92
CA PHE A 97 1.20 -0.76 4.41
C PHE A 97 0.63 -1.58 5.54
N GLU A 98 -0.53 -2.19 5.31
CA GLU A 98 -1.13 -3.18 6.21
C GLU A 98 -1.50 -4.42 5.41
N PHE A 99 -1.14 -5.60 5.91
CA PHE A 99 -1.41 -6.87 5.23
C PHE A 99 -2.16 -7.80 6.17
N LEU A 100 -2.95 -8.72 5.63
CA LEU A 100 -3.68 -9.69 6.45
C LEU A 100 -2.75 -10.41 7.43
N GLY A 101 -3.09 -10.38 8.72
CA GLY A 101 -2.30 -11.03 9.77
C GLY A 101 -1.01 -10.30 10.17
N ARG A 102 -0.67 -9.18 9.51
CA ARG A 102 0.50 -8.36 9.81
C ARG A 102 0.06 -6.93 10.16
N GLY A 103 0.56 -6.41 11.27
CA GLY A 103 0.32 -5.01 11.63
C GLY A 103 0.87 -4.03 10.58
N LYS A 104 0.71 -2.73 10.84
CA LYS A 104 1.20 -1.69 9.94
C LYS A 104 2.73 -1.75 9.75
N ILE A 105 3.18 -1.37 8.56
CA ILE A 105 4.58 -1.16 8.19
C ILE A 105 4.68 0.25 7.62
N TYR A 106 5.55 1.06 8.21
CA TYR A 106 5.76 2.45 7.84
C TYR A 106 7.11 2.60 7.14
N THR A 107 7.14 3.37 6.07
CA THR A 107 8.35 3.63 5.29
C THR A 107 8.22 4.96 4.55
N GLY A 108 9.35 5.49 4.09
CA GLY A 108 9.37 6.65 3.20
C GLY A 108 8.94 6.29 1.78
N ASP A 109 9.48 6.97 0.77
CA ASP A 109 9.18 6.72 -0.63
C ASP A 109 9.65 5.33 -1.08
N VAL A 110 8.69 4.46 -1.43
CA VAL A 110 8.99 3.08 -1.84
C VAL A 110 9.35 3.04 -3.31
N SER A 111 10.56 2.56 -3.60
CA SER A 111 11.02 2.32 -4.97
C SER A 111 11.91 1.09 -5.07
N LYS A 112 11.91 0.48 -6.27
CA LYS A 112 12.71 -0.71 -6.54
C LYS A 112 14.18 -0.35 -6.67
N THR A 113 15.00 -0.93 -5.80
CA THR A 113 16.44 -0.70 -5.73
C THR A 113 17.23 -1.86 -6.33
N PHE A 114 18.11 -1.58 -7.29
CA PHE A 114 19.06 -2.57 -7.80
C PHE A 114 20.31 -2.63 -6.91
N LEU A 115 20.29 -3.53 -5.91
CA LEU A 115 21.33 -3.66 -4.88
C LEU A 115 22.78 -3.73 -5.41
N PRO A 116 23.10 -4.45 -6.51
CA PRO A 116 24.46 -4.49 -7.03
C PRO A 116 24.99 -3.12 -7.45
N LEU A 117 24.13 -2.27 -8.03
CA LEU A 117 24.51 -0.93 -8.45
C LEU A 117 24.67 0.01 -7.26
N GLU A 118 23.80 -0.07 -6.26
CA GLU A 118 23.94 0.74 -5.03
C GLU A 118 25.24 0.42 -4.28
N ARG A 119 25.60 -0.87 -4.22
CA ARG A 119 26.88 -1.29 -3.64
C ARG A 119 28.10 -0.66 -4.35
N LEU A 120 28.01 -0.42 -5.66
CA LEU A 120 29.06 0.22 -6.45
C LEU A 120 29.07 1.75 -6.29
N LYS A 121 27.88 2.37 -6.27
CA LYS A 121 27.74 3.83 -6.15
C LYS A 121 28.10 4.36 -4.77
N ASN A 122 27.58 3.72 -3.72
CA ASN A 122 27.77 4.16 -2.34
C ASN A 122 27.86 2.95 -1.40
N LYS A 123 29.10 2.49 -1.18
CA LYS A 123 29.40 1.30 -0.39
C LYS A 123 29.04 1.45 1.09
N GLU A 124 29.19 2.64 1.66
CA GLU A 124 28.88 2.89 3.08
C GLU A 124 27.37 2.87 3.30
N TYR A 125 26.63 3.60 2.46
CA TYR A 125 25.17 3.59 2.44
C TYR A 125 24.61 2.18 2.24
N TYR A 126 25.11 1.44 1.26
CA TYR A 126 24.72 0.05 1.02
C TYR A 126 24.95 -0.83 2.27
N LYS A 127 26.09 -0.70 2.94
CA LYS A 127 26.37 -1.50 4.15
C LYS A 127 25.37 -1.21 5.27
N ALA A 128 24.99 0.05 5.45
CA ALA A 128 24.06 0.48 6.48
C ALA A 128 22.62 0.03 6.18
N TYR A 129 22.15 0.17 4.93
CA TYR A 129 20.73 0.06 4.59
C TYR A 129 20.37 -1.10 3.65
N LYS A 130 21.29 -2.02 3.33
CA LYS A 130 21.03 -3.16 2.43
C LYS A 130 19.79 -3.99 2.81
N GLU A 131 19.51 -4.18 4.10
CA GLU A 131 18.36 -4.99 4.53
C GLU A 131 17.07 -4.21 4.34
N THR A 132 17.04 -2.92 4.67
CA THR A 132 15.93 -2.01 4.34
C THR A 132 15.65 -2.00 2.83
N MET A 133 16.67 -1.94 1.97
CA MET A 133 16.48 -2.01 0.51
C MET A 133 15.81 -3.32 0.06
N LYS A 134 16.17 -4.46 0.68
CA LYS A 134 15.53 -5.75 0.36
C LYS A 134 14.06 -5.75 0.80
N TRP A 135 13.77 -5.19 1.97
CA TRP A 135 12.39 -5.06 2.45
C TRP A 135 11.56 -4.13 1.59
N ASN A 136 12.10 -2.97 1.20
CA ASN A 136 11.44 -2.05 0.26
C ASN A 136 11.18 -2.74 -1.09
N ASN A 137 12.14 -3.49 -1.62
CA ASN A 137 11.92 -4.27 -2.84
C ASN A 137 10.80 -5.30 -2.68
N LEU A 138 10.74 -6.00 -1.55
CA LEU A 138 9.67 -6.97 -1.28
C LEU A 138 8.30 -6.30 -1.17
N LEU A 139 8.19 -5.20 -0.43
CA LEU A 139 6.96 -4.42 -0.32
C LEU A 139 6.49 -3.94 -1.70
N TYR A 140 7.42 -3.39 -2.49
CA TYR A 140 7.15 -2.93 -3.84
C TYR A 140 6.69 -4.08 -4.76
N ASP A 141 7.34 -5.24 -4.71
CA ASP A 141 6.96 -6.42 -5.50
C ASP A 141 5.55 -6.93 -5.14
N ILE A 142 5.19 -6.91 -3.85
CA ILE A 142 3.84 -7.28 -3.40
C ILE A 142 2.83 -6.23 -3.87
N PHE A 143 3.16 -4.95 -3.73
CA PHE A 143 2.32 -3.84 -4.17
C PHE A 143 2.07 -3.87 -5.68
N GLU A 144 3.08 -4.15 -6.51
CA GLU A 144 2.92 -4.31 -7.96
C GLU A 144 1.96 -5.46 -8.29
N LYS A 145 2.04 -6.59 -7.58
CA LYS A 145 1.13 -7.72 -7.78
C LYS A 145 -0.31 -7.37 -7.39
N VAL A 146 -0.50 -6.68 -6.27
CA VAL A 146 -1.82 -6.18 -5.84
C VAL A 146 -2.37 -5.22 -6.90
N SER A 147 -1.58 -4.24 -7.33
CA SER A 147 -1.95 -3.25 -8.34
C SER A 147 -2.31 -3.90 -9.67
N ALA A 148 -1.56 -4.92 -10.11
CA ALA A 148 -1.86 -5.69 -11.31
C ALA A 148 -3.18 -6.49 -11.19
N CYS A 149 -3.51 -6.98 -10.00
CA CYS A 149 -4.79 -7.63 -9.74
C CYS A 149 -5.95 -6.61 -9.80
N LEU A 150 -5.77 -5.44 -9.19
CA LEU A 150 -6.76 -4.35 -9.19
C LEU A 150 -6.99 -3.76 -10.58
N LYS A 151 -5.94 -3.69 -11.41
CA LYS A 151 -6.05 -3.21 -12.79
C LYS A 151 -7.03 -4.01 -13.63
N LYS A 152 -7.14 -5.34 -13.39
CA LYS A 152 -8.13 -6.20 -14.06
C LYS A 152 -9.57 -5.85 -13.68
N SER A 153 -9.75 -5.12 -12.58
CA SER A 153 -11.03 -4.63 -12.06
C SER A 153 -11.30 -3.17 -12.46
N GLY A 154 -10.48 -2.57 -13.32
CA GLY A 154 -10.59 -1.15 -13.69
C GLY A 154 -10.01 -0.18 -12.65
N ILE A 155 -9.20 -0.66 -11.70
CA ILE A 155 -8.60 0.16 -10.65
C ILE A 155 -7.09 0.28 -10.91
N LEU A 156 -6.61 1.48 -11.21
CA LEU A 156 -5.21 1.78 -11.47
C LEU A 156 -4.56 2.31 -10.19
N LEU A 157 -3.90 1.42 -9.46
CA LEU A 157 -3.16 1.77 -8.25
C LEU A 157 -1.66 1.93 -8.59
N SER A 158 -1.07 3.03 -8.13
CA SER A 158 0.35 3.31 -8.11
C SER A 158 0.76 3.82 -6.72
N PRO A 159 2.06 3.92 -6.39
CA PRO A 159 2.47 4.50 -5.12
C PRO A 159 1.99 5.95 -4.95
N GLU A 160 1.90 6.73 -6.02
CA GLU A 160 1.60 8.17 -5.94
C GLU A 160 0.16 8.51 -6.29
N SER A 161 -0.60 7.57 -6.87
CA SER A 161 -1.96 7.83 -7.32
C SER A 161 -2.83 6.56 -7.32
N CYS A 162 -4.14 6.78 -7.27
CA CYS A 162 -5.13 5.72 -7.45
C CYS A 162 -6.27 6.28 -8.30
N GLU A 163 -6.55 5.63 -9.43
CA GLU A 163 -7.68 5.95 -10.29
C GLU A 163 -8.65 4.77 -10.29
N LEU A 164 -9.93 5.07 -10.15
CA LEU A 164 -10.99 4.09 -10.09
C LEU A 164 -11.89 4.21 -11.31
N SER A 165 -12.38 3.09 -11.84
CA SER A 165 -13.39 3.11 -12.89
C SER A 165 -14.69 3.77 -12.40
N GLU A 166 -15.48 4.30 -13.34
CA GLU A 166 -16.72 5.04 -13.02
C GLU A 166 -17.79 4.20 -12.32
N ASP A 167 -17.67 2.87 -12.32
CA ASP A 167 -18.60 1.91 -11.71
C ASP A 167 -18.52 1.84 -10.16
N CYS A 168 -18.24 2.98 -9.51
CA CYS A 168 -18.25 3.09 -8.05
C CYS A 168 -19.66 2.86 -7.51
N LYS A 169 -19.78 2.13 -6.39
CA LYS A 169 -21.10 1.89 -5.77
C LYS A 169 -21.58 3.10 -4.98
N ILE A 170 -20.65 3.79 -4.34
CA ILE A 170 -20.90 4.97 -3.51
C ILE A 170 -19.72 5.92 -3.70
N ARG A 171 -20.01 7.19 -3.93
CA ARG A 171 -19.06 8.31 -3.89
C ARG A 171 -19.62 9.41 -3.01
N VAL A 172 -18.85 9.82 -2.02
CA VAL A 172 -19.15 10.96 -1.15
C VAL A 172 -17.98 11.93 -1.22
N THR A 173 -18.26 13.19 -1.48
CA THR A 173 -17.26 14.26 -1.52
C THR A 173 -17.71 15.36 -0.58
N TRP A 174 -16.84 15.75 0.34
CA TRP A 174 -17.07 16.85 1.26
C TRP A 174 -16.57 18.15 0.61
N LYS A 175 -17.26 19.26 0.88
CA LYS A 175 -16.94 20.60 0.36
C LYS A 175 -16.59 21.52 1.49
#